data_AF-A0A198UDK7-F1
#
_entry.id   AF-A0A198UDK7-F1
#
_cell.length_a   1.000
_cell.length_b   1.000
_cell.length_c   1.000
_cell.angle_alpha   90.00
_cell.angle_beta   90.00
_cell.angle_gamma   90.00
#
_symmetry.space_group_name_H-M   'P 1'
#
loop_
_entity.id
_entity.type
_entity.pdbx_description
1 polymer ?
#
loop_
_entity_poly.entity_id
_entity_poly.type
_entity_poly.pdbx_seq_one_letter_code
_entity_poly.pdbx_strand_id
1 'polypeptide(L)'
;MITKDDFRIHNESFDLSNPMNSLRILAGAGFIPHAFGKFANGGINPATLGFFEAAGYAPASLWIIFAAIAEIVVGMMLVLGIGTRFSAFIAAAILVFALGSLIVVAGFGWFWNTGGIEYLMFWILVCLLVCQYEFIKHKTHYNR
;
A
#
# COMPACT_ATOMS: atom_id res chain seq x y z
N MET A 1 -18.97 11.34 -6.22
CA MET A 1 -19.76 10.10 -6.30
C MET A 1 -18.86 9.01 -6.87
N ILE A 2 -19.04 7.75 -6.45
CA ILE A 2 -18.39 6.58 -7.05
C ILE A 2 -19.12 6.26 -8.35
N THR A 3 -18.39 6.00 -9.43
CA THR A 3 -18.97 5.67 -10.75
C THR A 3 -18.43 4.32 -11.24
N LYS A 4 -19.06 3.76 -12.28
CA LYS A 4 -18.55 2.52 -12.91
C LYS A 4 -17.17 2.73 -13.54
N ASP A 5 -16.88 3.94 -13.99
CA ASP A 5 -15.61 4.26 -14.63
C ASP A 5 -14.43 4.23 -13.66
N ASP A 6 -14.67 4.39 -12.35
CA ASP A 6 -13.64 4.17 -11.33
C ASP A 6 -13.08 2.75 -11.36
N PHE A 7 -13.84 1.77 -11.84
CA PHE A 7 -13.47 0.36 -11.80
C PHE A 7 -13.10 -0.22 -13.17
N ARG A 8 -12.95 0.64 -14.19
CA ARG A 8 -12.48 0.26 -15.52
C ARG A 8 -11.00 0.55 -15.66
N ILE A 9 -10.30 -0.32 -16.38
CA ILE A 9 -8.90 -0.09 -16.76
C ILE A 9 -8.91 0.81 -18.00
N HIS A 10 -8.15 1.88 -17.94
CA HIS A 10 -8.05 2.89 -19.00
C HIS A 10 -6.60 2.95 -19.51
N ASN A 11 -6.40 3.09 -20.83
CA ASN A 11 -5.05 3.14 -21.41
C ASN A 11 -4.26 4.35 -20.89
N GLU A 12 -4.96 5.46 -20.65
CA GLU A 12 -4.42 6.71 -20.10
C GLU A 12 -3.87 6.53 -18.68
N SER A 13 -4.26 5.46 -17.97
CA SER A 13 -3.70 5.12 -16.66
C SER A 13 -2.25 4.65 -16.76
N PHE A 14 -1.78 4.26 -17.95
CA PHE A 14 -0.42 3.80 -18.20
C PHE A 14 0.41 4.80 -18.99
N ASP A 15 -0.11 6.02 -19.21
CA ASP A 15 0.66 7.10 -19.81
C ASP A 15 1.75 7.56 -18.83
N LEU A 16 2.99 7.14 -19.09
CA LEU A 16 4.16 7.44 -18.26
C LEU A 16 4.66 8.89 -18.42
N SER A 17 4.14 9.62 -19.41
CA SER A 17 4.41 11.07 -19.52
C SER A 17 3.70 11.85 -18.40
N ASN A 18 2.65 11.28 -17.80
CA ASN A 18 2.05 11.78 -16.57
C ASN A 18 2.81 11.23 -15.35
N PRO A 19 3.58 12.07 -14.61
CA PRO A 19 4.36 11.62 -13.48
C PRO A 19 3.51 11.02 -12.34
N MET A 20 2.23 11.41 -12.23
CA MET A 20 1.34 10.84 -11.22
C MET A 20 0.94 9.40 -11.53
N ASN A 21 0.83 9.03 -12.81
CA ASN A 21 0.64 7.62 -13.18
C ASN A 21 1.87 6.80 -12.82
N SER A 22 3.07 7.32 -13.13
CA SER A 22 4.33 6.67 -12.76
C SER A 22 4.46 6.49 -11.24
N LEU A 23 4.15 7.53 -10.47
CA LEU A 23 4.18 7.46 -9.00
C LEU A 23 3.16 6.45 -8.45
N ARG A 24 1.94 6.43 -8.98
CA ARG A 24 0.89 5.47 -8.61
C ARG A 24 1.31 4.03 -8.90
N ILE A 25 1.88 3.78 -10.08
CA ILE A 25 2.37 2.47 -10.49
C ILE A 25 3.53 2.02 -9.60
N LEU A 26 4.49 2.90 -9.31
CA LEU A 26 5.61 2.60 -8.41
C LEU A 26 5.14 2.30 -6.99
N ALA A 27 4.21 3.09 -6.45
CA ALA A 27 3.62 2.85 -5.13
C ALA A 27 2.90 1.49 -5.08
N GLY A 28 2.10 1.17 -6.11
CA GLY A 28 1.42 -0.13 -6.21
C GLY A 28 2.40 -1.30 -6.34
N ALA A 29 3.42 -1.17 -7.19
CA ALA A 29 4.45 -2.18 -7.38
C ALA A 29 5.28 -2.42 -6.11
N GLY A 30 5.47 -1.38 -5.28
CA GLY A 30 6.17 -1.49 -4.00
C GLY A 30 5.54 -2.51 -3.05
N PHE A 31 4.22 -2.71 -3.08
CA PHE A 31 3.54 -3.70 -2.24
C PHE A 31 3.86 -5.16 -2.62
N ILE A 32 4.27 -5.41 -3.86
CA ILE A 32 4.52 -6.77 -4.38
C ILE A 32 5.64 -7.47 -3.59
N PRO A 33 6.88 -6.95 -3.52
CA PRO A 33 7.94 -7.60 -2.74
C PRO A 33 7.60 -7.69 -1.25
N HIS A 34 6.83 -6.74 -0.70
CA HIS A 34 6.39 -6.78 0.70
C HIS A 34 5.39 -7.92 0.98
N ALA A 35 4.49 -8.21 0.05
CA ALA A 35 3.56 -9.32 0.16
C ALA A 35 4.29 -10.66 0.00
N PHE A 36 5.16 -10.77 -1.01
CA PHE A 36 5.93 -12.00 -1.23
C PHE A 36 6.91 -12.29 -0.09
N GLY A 37 7.54 -11.27 0.51
CA GLY A 37 8.49 -11.44 1.61
C GLY A 37 7.89 -12.06 2.88
N LYS A 38 6.56 -12.10 3.01
CA LYS A 38 5.84 -12.79 4.10
C LYS A 38 5.90 -14.30 3.98
N PHE A 39 6.30 -14.83 2.83
CA PHE A 39 6.40 -16.26 2.56
C PHE A 39 7.84 -16.66 2.22
N ALA A 40 8.26 -17.81 2.72
CA ALA A 40 9.56 -18.40 2.43
C ALA A 40 9.45 -19.92 2.50
N ASN A 41 10.22 -20.64 1.67
CA ASN A 41 10.32 -22.11 1.70
C ASN A 41 8.95 -22.84 1.64
N GLY A 42 7.98 -22.31 0.90
CA GLY A 42 6.64 -22.90 0.77
C GLY A 42 5.68 -22.66 1.92
N GLY A 43 6.05 -21.81 2.91
CA GLY A 43 5.20 -21.44 4.04
C GLY A 43 5.36 -19.98 4.46
N ILE A 44 4.84 -19.63 5.64
CA ILE A 44 5.04 -18.30 6.24
C ILE A 44 6.51 -18.14 6.63
N ASN A 45 7.09 -16.99 6.30
CA ASN A 45 8.44 -16.64 6.69
C ASN A 45 8.53 -16.56 8.23
N PRO A 46 9.42 -17.32 8.89
CA PRO A 46 9.56 -17.32 10.35
C PRO A 46 9.82 -15.94 10.95
N ALA A 47 10.57 -15.08 10.24
CA ALA A 47 10.82 -13.70 10.70
C ALA A 47 9.54 -12.86 10.68
N THR A 48 8.70 -13.04 9.66
CA THR A 48 7.38 -12.39 9.59
C THR A 48 6.45 -12.92 10.68
N LEU A 49 6.46 -14.22 10.94
CA LEU A 49 5.69 -14.81 12.02
C LEU A 49 6.05 -14.19 13.38
N GLY A 50 7.34 -14.17 13.71
CA GLY A 50 7.82 -13.57 14.96
C GLY A 50 7.50 -12.07 15.07
N PHE A 51 7.55 -11.32 13.97
CA PHE A 51 7.14 -9.91 13.96
C PHE A 51 5.66 -9.74 14.30
N PHE A 52 4.76 -10.51 13.68
CA PHE A 52 3.32 -10.41 13.92
C PHE A 52 2.95 -10.89 15.33
N GLU A 53 3.62 -11.92 15.85
CA GLU A 53 3.45 -12.36 17.25
C GLU A 53 3.90 -11.28 18.23
N ALA A 54 5.07 -10.67 18.00
CA ALA A 54 5.57 -9.57 18.82
C ALA A 54 4.68 -8.32 18.74
N ALA A 55 4.01 -8.08 17.61
CA ALA A 55 3.03 -7.03 17.45
C ALA A 55 1.68 -7.33 18.13
N GLY A 56 1.51 -8.52 18.71
CA GLY A 56 0.31 -8.91 19.46
C GLY A 56 -0.83 -9.47 18.62
N TYR A 57 -0.58 -9.86 17.36
CA TYR A 57 -1.61 -10.45 16.50
C TYR A 57 -1.82 -11.94 16.82
N ALA A 58 -3.05 -12.31 17.17
CA ALA A 58 -3.43 -13.70 17.46
C ALA A 58 -4.67 -14.13 16.63
N PRO A 59 -4.61 -15.28 15.90
CA PRO A 59 -3.41 -16.02 15.53
C PRO A 59 -2.60 -15.28 14.45
N ALA A 60 -1.28 -15.10 14.66
CA ALA A 60 -0.41 -14.31 13.78
C ALA A 60 -0.45 -14.78 12.31
N SER A 61 -0.50 -16.09 12.07
CA SER A 61 -0.54 -16.68 10.73
C SER A 61 -1.73 -16.20 9.89
N LEU A 62 -2.90 -16.01 10.51
CA LEU A 62 -4.09 -15.52 9.83
C LEU A 62 -3.93 -14.05 9.43
N TRP A 63 -3.40 -13.23 10.32
CA TRP A 63 -3.13 -11.82 10.05
C TRP A 63 -2.07 -11.61 8.97
N ILE A 64 -1.07 -12.49 8.88
CA ILE A 64 -0.07 -12.48 7.80
C ILE A 64 -0.73 -12.73 6.44
N ILE A 65 -1.63 -13.71 6.36
CA ILE A 65 -2.37 -14.01 5.13
C ILE A 65 -3.25 -12.82 4.75
N PHE A 66 -3.97 -12.23 5.70
CA PHE A 66 -4.78 -11.03 5.43
C PHE A 66 -3.93 -9.85 4.95
N ALA A 67 -2.79 -9.59 5.59
CA ALA A 67 -1.88 -8.54 5.16
C ALA A 67 -1.36 -8.79 3.74
N ALA A 68 -0.92 -10.01 3.42
CA ALA A 68 -0.45 -10.36 2.09
C ALA A 68 -1.53 -10.16 1.02
N ILE A 69 -2.76 -10.63 1.27
CA ILE A 69 -3.88 -10.45 0.34
C ILE A 69 -4.19 -8.97 0.16
N ALA A 70 -4.27 -8.20 1.25
CA ALA A 70 -4.56 -6.78 1.21
C ALA A 70 -3.51 -5.99 0.40
N GLU A 71 -2.22 -6.29 0.62
CA GLU A 71 -1.11 -5.67 -0.10
C GLU A 71 -1.12 -6.03 -1.60
N ILE A 72 -1.38 -7.29 -1.95
CA ILE A 72 -1.48 -7.72 -3.37
C ILE A 72 -2.66 -7.04 -4.05
N VAL A 73 -3.84 -7.06 -3.42
CA VAL A 73 -5.05 -6.47 -3.99
C VAL A 73 -4.87 -4.97 -4.19
N VAL A 74 -4.42 -4.25 -3.16
CA VAL A 74 -4.25 -2.79 -3.26
C VAL A 74 -3.12 -2.43 -4.22
N GLY A 75 -2.02 -3.18 -4.22
CA GLY A 75 -0.90 -3.00 -5.13
C GLY A 75 -1.34 -3.17 -6.59
N MET A 76 -2.08 -4.24 -6.90
CA MET A 76 -2.64 -4.48 -8.23
C MET A 76 -3.64 -3.41 -8.64
N MET A 77 -4.52 -2.98 -7.73
CA MET A 77 -5.47 -1.89 -8.01
C MET A 77 -4.73 -0.58 -8.35
N LEU A 78 -3.66 -0.25 -7.63
CA LEU A 78 -2.84 0.92 -7.92
C LEU A 78 -2.07 0.80 -9.23
N VAL A 79 -1.46 -0.35 -9.53
CA VAL A 79 -0.76 -0.57 -10.81
C VAL A 79 -1.73 -0.44 -11.98
N LEU A 80 -2.88 -1.10 -11.91
CA LEU A 80 -3.87 -1.15 -12.98
C LEU A 80 -4.73 0.12 -13.09
N GLY A 81 -4.64 1.05 -12.14
CA GLY A 81 -5.44 2.27 -12.13
C GLY A 81 -6.91 2.03 -11.75
N ILE A 82 -7.20 1.00 -10.97
CA ILE A 82 -8.56 0.64 -10.54
C ILE A 82 -8.86 1.33 -9.22
N GLY A 83 -9.93 2.11 -9.19
CA GLY A 83 -10.45 2.79 -8.01
C GLY A 83 -9.41 3.66 -7.32
N THR A 84 -8.51 4.29 -8.09
CA THR A 84 -7.26 4.94 -7.64
C THR A 84 -7.41 5.80 -6.39
N ARG A 85 -8.48 6.60 -6.32
CA ARG A 85 -8.85 7.44 -5.16
C ARG A 85 -8.95 6.64 -3.86
N PHE A 86 -9.61 5.50 -3.92
CA PHE A 86 -9.88 4.65 -2.76
C PHE A 86 -8.75 3.65 -2.52
N SER A 87 -8.18 3.07 -3.57
CA SER A 87 -7.04 2.16 -3.43
C SER A 87 -5.82 2.87 -2.85
N ALA A 88 -5.51 4.10 -3.25
CA ALA A 88 -4.42 4.88 -2.67
C ALA A 88 -4.67 5.22 -1.18
N PHE A 89 -5.91 5.50 -0.81
CA PHE A 89 -6.28 5.71 0.59
C PHE A 89 -6.13 4.41 1.42
N ILE A 90 -6.62 3.28 0.89
CA ILE A 90 -6.49 1.97 1.52
C ILE A 90 -5.01 1.58 1.67
N ALA A 91 -4.19 1.85 0.66
CA ALA A 91 -2.75 1.60 0.69
C ALA A 91 -2.07 2.40 1.82
N ALA A 92 -2.40 3.69 1.94
CA ALA A 92 -1.91 4.52 3.05
C ALA A 92 -2.36 3.96 4.41
N ALA A 93 -3.61 3.52 4.54
CA ALA A 93 -4.13 2.93 5.78
C ALA A 93 -3.38 1.64 6.16
N ILE A 94 -3.12 0.75 5.20
CA ILE A 94 -2.33 -0.48 5.42
C ILE A 94 -0.93 -0.14 5.93
N LEU A 95 -0.27 0.84 5.32
CA LEU A 95 1.05 1.29 5.76
C LEU A 95 1.03 1.94 7.14
N VAL A 96 -0.05 2.65 7.51
CA VAL A 96 -0.25 3.19 8.87
C VAL A 96 -0.41 2.07 9.89
N PHE A 97 -1.12 0.98 9.56
CA PHE A 97 -1.16 -0.20 10.43
C PHE A 97 0.24 -0.81 10.61
N ALA A 98 0.98 -0.99 9.51
CA ALA A 98 2.35 -1.51 9.55
C ALA A 98 3.28 -0.61 10.38
N LEU A 99 3.13 0.72 10.28
CA LEU A 99 3.83 1.70 11.10
C LEU A 99 3.53 1.51 12.60
N GLY A 100 2.26 1.34 12.96
CA GLY A 100 1.86 1.05 14.33
C GLY A 100 2.48 -0.24 14.85
N SER A 101 2.43 -1.32 14.06
CA SER A 101 3.06 -2.60 14.42
C SER A 101 4.57 -2.47 14.59
N LEU A 102 5.25 -1.71 13.72
CA LEU A 102 6.69 -1.48 13.83
C LEU A 102 7.06 -0.75 15.12
N ILE A 103 6.31 0.29 15.48
CA ILE A 103 6.53 1.05 16.73
C ILE A 103 6.31 0.15 17.96
N VAL A 104 5.32 -0.74 17.91
CA VAL A 104 5.07 -1.71 19.00
C VAL A 104 6.24 -2.69 19.15
N VAL A 105 6.75 -3.22 18.04
CA VAL A 105 7.78 -4.29 18.05
C VAL A 105 9.19 -3.75 18.29
N ALA A 106 9.55 -2.65 17.63
CA ALA A 106 10.92 -2.13 17.59
C ALA A 106 11.11 -0.81 18.36
N GLY A 107 10.02 -0.21 18.86
CA GLY A 107 10.04 1.14 19.41
C GLY A 107 10.13 2.21 18.31
N PHE A 108 10.24 3.47 18.73
CA PHE A 108 10.40 4.58 17.79
C PHE A 108 11.86 4.73 17.37
N GLY A 109 12.10 4.68 16.05
CA GLY A 109 13.34 5.08 15.42
C GLY A 109 13.03 5.73 14.07
N TRP A 110 13.79 6.76 13.67
CA TRP A 110 13.56 7.43 12.39
C TRP A 110 14.17 6.65 11.22
N PHE A 111 15.48 6.48 11.22
CA PHE A 111 16.23 6.00 10.05
C PHE A 111 15.87 4.58 9.64
N TRP A 112 15.54 4.40 8.36
CA TRP A 112 15.09 3.10 7.83
C TRP A 112 16.19 2.02 7.90
N ASN A 113 17.45 2.39 7.72
CA ASN A 113 18.58 1.44 7.73
C ASN A 113 18.90 0.88 9.12
N THR A 114 18.29 1.44 10.16
CA THR A 114 18.35 0.92 11.54
C THR A 114 17.00 0.34 11.99
N GLY A 115 16.08 0.06 11.06
CA GLY A 115 14.75 -0.48 11.36
C GLY A 115 13.70 0.58 11.76
N GLY A 116 13.94 1.85 11.44
CA GLY A 116 13.04 2.96 11.75
C GLY A 116 11.90 3.18 10.74
N ILE A 117 11.08 4.20 11.01
CA ILE A 117 9.81 4.46 10.33
C ILE A 117 9.91 5.29 9.05
N GLU A 118 11.09 5.84 8.73
CA GLU A 118 11.29 6.79 7.63
C GLU A 118 10.72 6.31 6.30
N TYR A 119 11.00 5.07 5.91
CA TYR A 119 10.52 4.50 4.64
C TYR A 119 9.01 4.29 4.62
N LEU A 120 8.40 3.86 5.74
CA LEU A 120 6.95 3.74 5.86
C LEU A 120 6.28 5.11 5.76
N MET A 121 6.81 6.11 6.46
CA MET A 121 6.29 7.48 6.41
C MET A 121 6.36 8.05 5.00
N PHE A 122 7.47 7.83 4.29
CA PHE A 122 7.60 8.23 2.89
C PHE A 122 6.49 7.64 2.02
N TRP A 123 6.27 6.32 2.07
CA TRP A 123 5.25 5.68 1.23
C TRP A 123 3.82 6.00 1.63
N ILE A 124 3.55 6.23 2.93
CA ILE A 124 2.25 6.75 3.39
C ILE A 124 1.96 8.08 2.71
N LEU A 125 2.91 9.02 2.75
CA LEU A 125 2.75 10.34 2.15
C LEU A 125 2.59 10.25 0.63
N VAL A 126 3.35 9.40 -0.04
CA VAL A 126 3.19 9.14 -1.48
C VAL A 126 1.77 8.64 -1.81
N CYS A 127 1.26 7.65 -1.07
CA CYS A 127 -0.09 7.13 -1.27
C CYS A 127 -1.16 8.21 -1.02
N LEU A 128 -0.99 9.05 -0.01
CA LEU A 128 -1.90 10.16 0.27
C LEU A 128 -1.87 11.24 -0.82
N LEU A 129 -0.70 11.56 -1.38
CA LEU A 129 -0.57 12.50 -2.50
C LEU A 129 -1.24 11.97 -3.77
N VAL A 130 -1.06 10.68 -4.07
CA VAL A 130 -1.78 10.00 -5.17
C VAL A 130 -3.28 10.07 -4.95
N CYS A 131 -3.75 9.73 -3.74
CA CYS A 131 -5.16 9.81 -3.36
C CYS A 131 -5.72 11.24 -3.58
N GLN A 132 -5.04 12.25 -3.03
CA GLN A 132 -5.43 13.65 -3.13
C GLN A 132 -5.51 14.11 -4.60
N TYR A 133 -4.50 13.79 -5.40
CA TYR A 133 -4.45 14.14 -6.82
C TYR A 133 -5.65 13.55 -7.58
N GLU A 134 -5.96 12.28 -7.36
CA GLU A 134 -7.07 11.60 -8.02
C GLU A 134 -8.44 12.17 -7.60
N PHE A 135 -8.60 12.59 -6.35
CA PHE A 135 -9.80 13.30 -5.91
C PHE A 135 -9.95 14.67 -6.58
N ILE A 136 -8.86 15.43 -6.75
CA ILE A 136 -8.86 16.73 -7.44
C ILE A 136 -9.21 16.53 -8.91
N LYS A 137 -8.53 15.60 -9.58
CA LYS A 137 -8.76 15.22 -10.99
C LYS A 137 -10.22 14.83 -11.22
N HIS A 138 -10.80 13.99 -10.37
CA HIS A 138 -12.21 13.63 -10.52
C HIS A 138 -13.15 14.83 -10.38
N LYS A 139 -12.90 15.74 -9.42
CA LYS A 139 -13.72 16.95 -9.27
C LYS A 139 -13.67 17.83 -10.53
N THR A 140 -12.52 17.99 -11.15
CA THR A 140 -12.38 18.82 -12.37
C THR A 140 -13.01 18.18 -13.61
N HIS A 141 -13.06 16.85 -13.69
CA HIS A 141 -13.70 16.15 -14.82
C HIS A 141 -15.23 16.03 -14.68
N TYR A 142 -15.77 15.90 -13.46
CA TYR A 142 -17.21 15.64 -13.24
C TYR A 142 -18.03 16.87 -12.77
N ASN A 143 -17.40 17.96 -12.32
CA ASN A 143 -18.09 19.24 -12.07
C ASN A 143 -18.02 20.19 -13.28
N ARG A 144 -17.90 19.66 -14.49
CA ARG A 144 -18.18 20.38 -15.74
C ARG A 144 -19.56 20.00 -16.23
#